data_AF-A0A1J8PRE1-F1
#
_entry.id   AF-A0A1J8PRE1-F1
#
_cell.length_a   1.000
_cell.length_b   1.000
_cell.length_c   1.000
_cell.angle_alpha   90.00
_cell.angle_beta   90.00
_cell.angle_gamma   90.00
#
_symmetry.space_group_name_H-M   'P 1'
#
loop_
_entity.id
_entity.type
_entity.pdbx_description
1 polymer ?
#
loop_
_entity_poly.entity_id
_entity_poly.type
_entity_poly.pdbx_seq_one_letter_code
_entity_poly.pdbx_strand_id
1 'polypeptide(L)'
;MYSHNHNQAYPELNYGSGSKWIKSLTQNRLSTFLGGHFENVNLSSVLFTHHADGANLVDLQVWSTPGLTKPSFHEAMKQEFKPAKKGDSFGPSWVGRYSILNLLLIYVSVCRQTTGGRSLSRFLPTGNIEFDPGCEAMILSTYGVPLQGITGGYGGDRRVEHIIPPQAVRDGHYAVVIESSCTRLLR
;
A
#
# COMPACT_ATOMS: atom_id res chain seq x y z
N MET A 1 -51.48 19.23 10.64
CA MET A 1 -50.41 20.22 10.40
C MET A 1 -49.33 20.01 11.46
N TYR A 2 -48.16 19.51 11.07
CA TYR A 2 -47.01 19.35 11.96
C TYR A 2 -46.30 20.71 12.08
N SER A 3 -46.25 21.28 13.29
CA SER A 3 -45.53 22.53 13.56
C SER A 3 -44.08 22.21 13.91
N HIS A 4 -43.17 22.59 13.01
CA HIS A 4 -41.73 22.63 13.28
C HIS A 4 -41.42 23.81 14.20
N ASN A 5 -41.15 23.55 15.48
CA ASN A 5 -40.83 24.60 16.45
C ASN A 5 -39.32 24.91 16.41
N HIS A 6 -38.95 25.94 15.65
CA HIS A 6 -37.59 26.38 15.35
C HIS A 6 -36.99 27.34 16.41
N ASN A 7 -37.23 27.14 17.71
CA ASN A 7 -36.80 28.11 18.72
C ASN A 7 -36.31 27.48 20.03
N GLN A 8 -35.23 26.70 20.00
CA GLN A 8 -34.51 26.36 21.24
C GLN A 8 -33.52 27.49 21.56
N ALA A 9 -33.97 28.43 22.40
CA ALA A 9 -33.12 29.46 23.00
C ALA A 9 -32.06 28.81 23.91
N TYR A 10 -30.92 29.49 24.08
CA TYR A 10 -29.85 29.04 24.97
C TYR A 10 -30.42 28.78 26.38
N PRO A 11 -30.13 27.64 27.01
CA PRO A 11 -30.72 27.30 28.30
C PRO A 11 -30.34 28.33 29.37
N GLU A 12 -31.33 28.89 30.04
CA GLU A 12 -31.13 29.90 31.10
C GLU A 12 -30.45 29.32 32.34
N LEU A 13 -30.57 28.00 32.55
CA LEU A 13 -30.00 27.29 33.68
C LEU A 13 -29.14 26.13 33.17
N ASN A 14 -27.88 26.08 33.63
CA ASN A 14 -26.97 24.97 33.40
C ASN A 14 -26.55 24.36 34.74
N TYR A 15 -27.08 23.16 35.04
CA TYR A 15 -26.75 22.41 36.25
C TYR A 15 -25.48 21.57 36.11
N GLY A 16 -24.87 21.52 34.91
CA GLY A 16 -23.63 20.80 34.64
C GLY A 16 -22.41 21.73 34.69
N SER A 17 -21.31 21.26 35.30
CA SER A 17 -20.03 21.93 35.15
C SER A 17 -19.43 21.62 33.77
N GLY A 18 -19.08 22.66 33.02
CA GLY A 18 -18.36 22.50 31.77
C GLY A 18 -16.98 21.93 32.02
N SER A 19 -16.64 20.82 31.36
CA SER A 19 -15.29 20.24 31.45
C SER A 19 -14.32 21.06 30.60
N LYS A 20 -13.28 21.62 31.23
CA LYS A 20 -12.19 22.29 30.52
C LYS A 20 -11.28 21.23 29.89
N TRP A 21 -10.99 21.41 28.61
CA TRP A 21 -10.14 20.49 27.87
C TRP A 21 -8.69 20.62 28.33
N ILE A 22 -8.10 19.53 28.81
CA ILE A 22 -6.66 19.47 29.07
C ILE A 22 -5.98 19.28 27.71
N LYS A 23 -5.26 20.31 27.24
CA LYS A 23 -4.72 20.37 25.88
C LYS A 23 -3.84 19.15 25.56
N SER A 24 -2.89 18.82 26.44
CA SER A 24 -1.98 17.68 26.26
C SER A 24 -2.72 16.35 26.21
N LEU A 25 -3.67 16.11 27.13
CA LEU A 25 -4.46 14.88 27.13
C LEU A 25 -5.32 14.76 25.88
N THR A 26 -5.96 15.85 25.46
CA THR A 26 -6.81 15.85 24.26
C THR A 26 -5.98 15.59 23.00
N GLN A 27 -4.83 16.24 22.87
CA GLN A 27 -3.91 16.02 21.74
C GLN A 27 -3.37 14.59 21.72
N ASN A 28 -2.99 14.03 22.87
CA ASN A 28 -2.49 12.66 22.96
C ASN A 28 -3.56 11.62 22.62
N ARG A 29 -4.85 11.91 22.82
CA ARG A 29 -5.93 11.00 22.41
C ARG A 29 -6.09 10.95 20.89
N LEU A 30 -5.72 12.01 20.16
CA LEU A 30 -5.78 12.01 18.70
C LEU A 30 -4.79 11.02 18.08
N SER A 31 -3.60 10.85 18.66
CA SER A 31 -2.61 9.90 18.13
C SER A 31 -3.06 8.44 18.27
N THR A 32 -3.92 8.13 19.25
CA THR A 32 -4.52 6.78 19.41
C THR A 32 -5.67 6.49 18.43
N PHE A 33 -6.19 7.51 17.74
CA PHE A 33 -7.37 7.37 16.86
C PHE A 33 -7.05 6.65 15.53
N LEU A 34 -5.87 6.92 14.94
CA LEU A 34 -5.43 6.37 13.64
C LEU A 34 -4.16 5.51 13.73
N GLY A 35 -3.72 5.14 14.94
CA GLY A 35 -2.57 4.25 15.14
C GLY A 35 -2.17 4.09 16.61
N GLY A 36 -0.87 3.88 16.83
CA GLY A 36 -0.26 3.77 18.16
C GLY A 36 -0.54 2.43 18.84
N HIS A 37 -0.50 2.43 20.18
CA HIS A 37 -0.65 1.19 20.97
C HIS A 37 -1.99 0.45 20.73
N PHE A 38 -3.01 1.15 20.23
CA PHE A 38 -4.34 0.62 19.96
C PHE A 38 -4.64 0.45 18.46
N GLU A 39 -3.63 0.45 17.60
CA GLU A 39 -3.79 0.33 16.14
C GLU A 39 -4.62 -0.88 15.71
N ASN A 40 -4.57 -1.97 16.48
CA ASN A 40 -5.32 -3.20 16.23
C ASN A 40 -6.82 -3.14 16.61
N VAL A 41 -7.26 -2.11 17.36
CA VAL A 41 -8.64 -1.99 17.87
C VAL A 41 -9.29 -0.62 17.63
N ASN A 42 -8.55 0.34 17.09
CA ASN A 42 -9.04 1.68 16.80
C ASN A 42 -9.74 1.76 15.43
N LEU A 43 -10.03 2.98 14.94
CA LEU A 43 -10.74 3.12 13.66
C LEU A 43 -9.93 2.56 12.48
N SER A 44 -8.60 2.64 12.49
CA SER A 44 -7.78 2.07 11.41
C SER A 44 -7.90 0.56 11.31
N SER A 45 -8.19 -0.15 12.40
CA SER A 45 -8.32 -1.62 12.38
C SER A 45 -9.55 -2.12 11.63
N VAL A 46 -10.54 -1.25 11.38
CA VAL A 46 -11.77 -1.59 10.64
C VAL A 46 -11.79 -1.02 9.23
N LEU A 47 -10.77 -0.25 8.82
CA LEU A 47 -10.67 0.30 7.46
C LEU A 47 -10.43 -0.78 6.42
N PHE A 48 -9.69 -1.83 6.79
CA PHE A 48 -9.34 -2.92 5.90
C PHE A 48 -9.95 -4.23 6.39
N THR A 49 -10.74 -4.87 5.53
CA THR A 49 -11.44 -6.11 5.88
C THR A 49 -10.51 -7.31 5.97
N HIS A 50 -9.43 -7.32 5.17
CA HIS A 50 -8.53 -8.46 5.08
C HIS A 50 -7.16 -8.04 4.55
N HIS A 51 -6.10 -8.50 5.21
CA HIS A 51 -4.72 -8.44 4.71
C HIS A 51 -4.17 -9.86 4.62
N ALA A 52 -3.45 -10.16 3.55
CA ALA A 52 -2.79 -11.44 3.39
C ALA A 52 -1.49 -11.29 2.61
N ASP A 53 -0.48 -12.02 3.06
CA ASP A 53 0.81 -12.18 2.40
C ASP A 53 1.22 -13.66 2.40
N GLY A 54 2.11 -14.03 1.49
CA GLY A 54 2.65 -15.38 1.39
C GLY A 54 2.82 -15.86 -0.06
N ALA A 55 3.71 -16.84 -0.24
CA ALA A 55 4.10 -17.36 -1.55
C ALA A 55 2.91 -17.96 -2.35
N ASN A 56 1.86 -18.44 -1.68
CA ASN A 56 0.68 -18.96 -2.38
C ASN A 56 -0.23 -17.87 -2.98
N LEU A 57 -0.01 -16.60 -2.62
CA LEU A 57 -0.82 -15.45 -3.02
C LEU A 57 -0.03 -14.50 -3.91
N VAL A 58 1.24 -14.28 -3.59
CA VAL A 58 2.12 -13.37 -4.31
C VAL A 58 3.43 -14.09 -4.57
N ASP A 59 3.71 -14.31 -5.84
CA ASP A 59 4.99 -14.78 -6.35
C ASP A 59 5.82 -13.58 -6.80
N LEU A 60 7.03 -13.45 -6.25
CA LEU A 60 7.98 -12.43 -6.66
C LEU A 60 9.15 -13.10 -7.36
N GLN A 61 9.56 -12.52 -8.47
CA GLN A 61 10.81 -12.84 -9.14
C GLN A 61 11.58 -11.56 -9.41
N VAL A 62 12.91 -11.63 -9.33
CA VAL A 62 13.78 -10.47 -9.43
C VAL A 62 14.87 -10.71 -10.45
N TRP A 63 15.15 -9.67 -11.22
CA TRP A 63 16.36 -9.55 -12.01
C TRP A 63 17.06 -8.24 -11.66
N SER A 64 18.33 -8.36 -11.25
CA SER A 64 19.19 -7.21 -10.95
C SER A 64 20.12 -6.97 -12.13
N THR A 65 20.18 -5.73 -12.61
CA THR A 65 21.07 -5.39 -13.74
C THR A 65 22.54 -5.53 -13.36
N PRO A 66 23.35 -6.20 -14.21
CA PRO A 66 24.80 -6.19 -14.06
C PRO A 66 25.39 -4.82 -14.43
N GLY A 67 26.39 -4.37 -13.67
CA GLY A 67 27.23 -3.23 -14.06
C GLY A 67 26.61 -1.84 -13.90
N LEU A 68 25.62 -1.66 -13.02
CA LEU A 68 25.04 -0.35 -12.66
C LEU A 68 24.42 0.42 -13.86
N THR A 69 23.90 -0.29 -14.86
CA THR A 69 23.26 0.35 -16.02
C THR A 69 21.74 0.45 -15.84
N LYS A 70 21.08 1.29 -16.64
CA LYS A 70 19.62 1.34 -16.77
C LYS A 70 19.23 0.72 -18.12
N PRO A 71 18.96 -0.59 -18.19
CA PRO A 71 18.50 -1.22 -19.42
C PRO A 71 17.08 -0.72 -19.77
N SER A 72 16.72 -0.86 -21.03
CA SER A 72 15.34 -0.70 -21.46
C SER A 72 14.46 -1.84 -20.93
N PHE A 73 13.15 -1.58 -20.82
CA PHE A 73 12.18 -2.61 -20.44
C PHE A 73 12.28 -3.87 -21.32
N HIS A 74 12.45 -3.69 -22.63
CA HIS A 74 12.53 -4.81 -23.58
C HIS A 74 13.80 -5.65 -23.40
N GLU A 75 14.92 -5.04 -22.99
CA GLU A 75 16.15 -5.77 -22.68
C GLU A 75 16.04 -6.52 -21.35
N ALA A 76 15.39 -5.91 -20.35
CA ALA A 76 15.16 -6.52 -19.04
C ALA A 76 14.24 -7.74 -19.11
N MET A 77 13.19 -7.69 -19.92
CA MET A 77 12.22 -8.80 -20.05
C MET A 77 12.80 -10.04 -20.78
N LYS A 78 13.98 -9.95 -21.38
CA LYS A 78 14.69 -11.10 -22.00
C LYS A 78 15.57 -11.86 -21.01
N GLN A 79 15.70 -11.35 -19.79
CA GLN A 79 16.64 -11.85 -18.80
C GLN A 79 15.99 -12.96 -17.96
N GLU A 80 16.84 -13.67 -17.23
CA GLU A 80 16.38 -14.71 -16.31
C GLU A 80 16.08 -14.10 -14.93
N PHE A 81 14.80 -14.18 -14.54
CA PHE A 81 14.34 -13.74 -13.23
C PHE A 81 14.50 -14.87 -12.21
N LYS A 82 15.04 -14.55 -11.04
CA LYS A 82 15.24 -15.49 -9.93
C LYS A 82 14.13 -15.33 -8.89
N PRO A 83 13.71 -16.40 -8.20
CA PRO A 83 12.73 -16.28 -7.12
C PRO A 83 13.17 -15.28 -6.04
N ALA A 84 12.23 -14.46 -5.58
CA ALA A 84 12.41 -13.46 -4.53
C ALA A 84 11.30 -13.57 -3.49
N LYS A 85 11.52 -13.03 -2.29
CA LYS A 85 10.53 -12.99 -1.21
C LYS A 85 10.54 -11.66 -0.47
N LYS A 86 9.45 -11.41 0.26
CA LYS A 86 9.35 -10.30 1.21
C LYS A 86 10.50 -10.38 2.22
N GLY A 87 11.19 -9.26 2.40
CA GLY A 87 12.35 -9.14 3.29
C GLY A 87 13.70 -9.41 2.63
N ASP A 88 13.75 -9.85 1.37
CA ASP A 88 15.01 -9.89 0.63
C ASP A 88 15.57 -8.47 0.46
N SER A 89 16.89 -8.36 0.64
CA SER A 89 17.62 -7.10 0.53
C SER A 89 18.35 -7.05 -0.81
N PHE A 90 18.13 -5.97 -1.56
CA PHE A 90 18.68 -5.82 -2.92
C PHE A 90 19.67 -4.67 -3.02
N GLY A 91 20.89 -5.02 -3.41
CA GLY A 91 21.99 -4.11 -3.76
C GLY A 91 22.51 -3.21 -2.61
N PRO A 92 23.71 -2.63 -2.78
CA PRO A 92 24.06 -1.37 -2.11
C PRO A 92 23.36 -0.17 -2.77
N SER A 93 23.15 0.92 -2.02
CA SER A 93 22.72 2.21 -2.56
C SER A 93 23.77 2.80 -3.49
N TRP A 94 23.35 3.62 -4.47
CA TRP A 94 24.16 4.51 -5.34
C TRP A 94 25.68 4.48 -5.12
N VAL A 95 26.43 4.01 -6.13
CA VAL A 95 27.89 4.15 -6.17
C VAL A 95 28.26 5.09 -7.32
N GLY A 96 28.39 6.39 -7.03
CA GLY A 96 28.84 7.39 -8.00
C GLY A 96 27.78 7.79 -9.04
N ARG A 97 28.13 7.72 -10.34
CA ARG A 97 27.29 8.23 -11.46
C ARG A 97 26.22 7.23 -11.94
N TYR A 98 26.12 6.08 -11.29
CA TYR A 98 25.39 4.93 -11.78
C TYR A 98 24.53 4.31 -10.67
N SER A 99 23.27 4.02 -10.97
CA SER A 99 22.30 3.43 -10.05
C SER A 99 22.09 1.94 -10.36
N ILE A 100 22.06 1.07 -9.34
CA ILE A 100 21.55 -0.30 -9.53
C ILE A 100 20.05 -0.21 -9.75
N LEU A 101 19.59 -0.74 -10.88
CA LEU A 101 18.19 -0.96 -11.17
C LEU A 101 17.86 -2.43 -10.89
N ASN A 102 16.87 -2.66 -10.03
CA ASN A 102 16.27 -3.96 -9.80
C ASN A 102 14.91 -3.96 -10.50
N LEU A 103 14.71 -4.89 -11.43
CA LEU A 103 13.37 -5.18 -11.94
C LEU A 103 12.80 -6.37 -11.18
N LEU A 104 11.68 -6.16 -10.54
CA LEU A 104 10.90 -7.21 -9.89
C LEU A 104 9.70 -7.52 -10.77
N LEU A 105 9.61 -8.74 -11.26
CA LEU A 105 8.37 -9.27 -11.80
C LEU A 105 7.51 -9.74 -10.63
N ILE A 106 6.34 -9.13 -10.44
CA ILE A 106 5.39 -9.54 -9.41
C ILE A 106 4.21 -10.20 -10.09
N TYR A 107 4.03 -11.48 -9.78
CA TYR A 107 2.87 -12.24 -10.15
C TYR A 107 1.98 -12.39 -8.91
N VAL A 108 0.79 -11.79 -8.96
CA VAL A 108 -0.20 -11.91 -7.90
C VAL A 108 -1.26 -12.90 -8.35
N SER A 109 -1.27 -14.05 -7.67
CA SER A 109 -2.41 -14.93 -7.69
C SER A 109 -3.47 -14.31 -6.81
N VAL A 110 -4.48 -13.67 -7.43
CA VAL A 110 -5.63 -13.14 -6.70
C VAL A 110 -6.48 -14.34 -6.30
N CYS A 111 -6.03 -15.06 -5.27
CA CYS A 111 -6.73 -16.21 -4.77
C CYS A 111 -8.18 -15.81 -4.51
N ARG A 112 -9.11 -16.59 -5.07
CA ARG A 112 -10.46 -16.73 -4.53
C ARG A 112 -10.36 -17.35 -3.14
N GLN A 113 -9.75 -16.66 -2.17
CA GLN A 113 -9.77 -17.12 -0.79
C GLN A 113 -11.24 -17.29 -0.40
N THR A 114 -11.56 -18.42 0.20
CA THR A 114 -12.89 -18.72 0.73
C THR A 114 -12.79 -18.71 2.24
N THR A 115 -12.96 -17.55 2.86
CA THR A 115 -13.05 -17.48 4.32
C THR A 115 -14.47 -17.91 4.71
N GLY A 116 -14.60 -19.06 5.40
CA GLY A 116 -15.91 -19.57 5.86
C GLY A 116 -16.84 -20.11 4.76
N GLY A 117 -16.31 -20.68 3.68
CA GLY A 117 -17.11 -21.30 2.61
C GLY A 117 -17.76 -20.32 1.63
N ARG A 118 -17.47 -19.02 1.74
CA ARG A 118 -17.91 -17.98 0.79
C ARG A 118 -16.70 -17.43 0.05
N SER A 119 -16.75 -17.40 -1.28
CA SER A 119 -15.66 -16.86 -2.09
C SER A 119 -15.54 -15.35 -1.87
N LEU A 120 -14.41 -14.91 -1.31
CA LEU A 120 -14.10 -13.49 -1.02
C LEU A 120 -14.15 -12.62 -2.29
N SER A 121 -13.89 -13.24 -3.46
CA SER A 121 -14.03 -12.62 -4.78
C SER A 121 -15.42 -12.06 -5.08
N ARG A 122 -16.47 -12.52 -4.37
CA ARG A 122 -17.84 -12.02 -4.54
C ARG A 122 -18.11 -10.74 -3.76
N PHE A 123 -17.29 -10.39 -2.77
CA PHE A 123 -17.55 -9.30 -1.83
C PHE A 123 -16.54 -8.15 -1.87
N LEU A 124 -15.37 -8.32 -2.49
CA LEU A 124 -14.37 -7.26 -2.58
C LEU A 124 -14.18 -6.85 -4.06
N PRO A 125 -14.91 -5.82 -4.55
CA PRO A 125 -14.81 -5.35 -5.94
C PRO A 125 -13.46 -4.67 -6.27
N THR A 126 -12.66 -4.36 -5.25
CA THR A 126 -11.40 -3.61 -5.35
C THR A 126 -10.35 -4.24 -4.42
N GLY A 127 -9.35 -4.90 -5.00
CA GLY A 127 -8.15 -5.32 -4.29
C GLY A 127 -7.01 -4.33 -4.53
N ASN A 128 -6.13 -4.18 -3.54
CA ASN A 128 -4.87 -3.45 -3.67
C ASN A 128 -3.70 -4.39 -3.37
N ILE A 129 -2.57 -4.12 -4.02
CA ILE A 129 -1.27 -4.71 -3.68
C ILE A 129 -0.48 -3.62 -2.98
N GLU A 130 0.09 -3.95 -1.83
CA GLU A 130 1.05 -3.08 -1.15
C GLU A 130 2.47 -3.55 -1.47
N PHE A 131 3.25 -2.67 -2.09
CA PHE A 131 4.67 -2.89 -2.37
C PHE A 131 5.49 -1.71 -1.85
N ASP A 132 6.25 -1.95 -0.79
CA ASP A 132 7.15 -0.95 -0.19
C ASP A 132 8.62 -1.37 -0.40
N PRO A 133 9.30 -0.79 -1.40
CA PRO A 133 10.71 -1.06 -1.63
C PRO A 133 11.64 -0.18 -0.78
N GLY A 134 11.10 0.68 0.10
CA GLY A 134 11.89 1.67 0.85
C GLY A 134 12.50 2.80 0.01
N CYS A 135 12.22 2.84 -1.30
CA CYS A 135 12.75 3.76 -2.30
C CYS A 135 11.70 4.06 -3.39
N GLU A 136 12.09 4.67 -4.51
CA GLU A 136 11.22 4.86 -5.66
C GLU A 136 11.11 3.59 -6.52
N ALA A 137 9.89 3.37 -7.03
CA ALA A 137 9.65 2.36 -8.05
C ALA A 137 8.55 2.80 -9.03
N MET A 138 8.52 2.15 -10.19
CA MET A 138 7.49 2.32 -11.21
C MET A 138 6.83 0.98 -11.47
N ILE A 139 5.51 0.94 -11.34
CA ILE A 139 4.69 -0.20 -11.75
C ILE A 139 4.41 -0.05 -13.23
N LEU A 140 4.77 -1.09 -13.97
CA LEU A 140 4.61 -1.25 -15.40
C LEU A 140 3.67 -2.45 -15.63
N SER A 141 2.87 -2.37 -16.68
CA SER A 141 2.21 -3.57 -17.21
C SER A 141 3.26 -4.55 -17.75
N THR A 142 2.84 -5.79 -18.01
CA THR A 142 3.68 -6.80 -18.69
C THR A 142 4.13 -6.39 -20.10
N TYR A 143 3.51 -5.36 -20.68
CA TYR A 143 3.86 -4.77 -21.97
C TYR A 143 4.77 -3.54 -21.87
N GLY A 144 5.14 -3.11 -20.65
CA GLY A 144 6.03 -1.96 -20.42
C GLY A 144 5.31 -0.61 -20.35
N VAL A 145 3.97 -0.60 -20.35
CA VAL A 145 3.19 0.65 -20.15
C VAL A 145 3.27 1.07 -18.67
N PRO A 146 3.71 2.29 -18.34
CA PRO A 146 3.72 2.79 -16.96
C PRO A 146 2.29 2.98 -16.44
N LEU A 147 2.03 2.39 -15.28
CA LEU A 147 0.75 2.43 -14.59
C LEU A 147 0.80 3.38 -13.40
N GLN A 148 1.84 3.27 -12.56
CA GLN A 148 1.88 4.00 -11.30
C GLN A 148 3.28 4.12 -10.70
N GLY A 149 3.65 5.32 -10.25
CA GLY A 149 4.82 5.52 -9.38
C GLY A 149 4.56 5.14 -7.92
N ILE A 150 5.57 4.55 -7.29
CA ILE A 150 5.64 4.13 -5.90
C ILE A 150 6.74 4.94 -5.21
N THR A 151 6.43 5.38 -3.99
CA THR A 151 7.35 6.09 -3.11
C THR A 151 7.33 5.38 -1.77
N GLY A 152 8.31 4.50 -1.56
CA GLY A 152 8.44 3.70 -0.34
C GLY A 152 9.08 4.44 0.82
N GLY A 153 9.24 3.75 1.94
CA GLY A 153 9.85 4.30 3.16
C GLY A 153 8.86 5.10 4.02
N TYR A 154 9.39 6.03 4.82
CA TYR A 154 8.62 6.72 5.87
C TYR A 154 8.34 8.19 5.54
N GLY A 155 7.15 8.66 5.89
CA GLY A 155 6.74 10.08 5.83
C GLY A 155 5.50 10.34 4.98
N GLY A 156 5.16 11.62 4.77
CA GLY A 156 3.89 12.03 4.18
C GLY A 156 3.70 11.66 2.71
N ASP A 157 4.79 11.54 1.95
CA ASP A 157 4.75 11.22 0.51
C ASP A 157 4.72 9.72 0.23
N ARG A 158 4.60 8.87 1.27
CA ARG A 158 4.57 7.42 1.12
C ARG A 158 3.38 7.01 0.26
N ARG A 159 3.66 6.26 -0.81
CA ARG A 159 2.65 5.70 -1.70
C ARG A 159 3.10 4.33 -2.16
N VAL A 160 2.47 3.30 -1.59
CA VAL A 160 2.88 1.90 -1.76
C VAL A 160 1.74 1.02 -2.25
N GLU A 161 0.51 1.53 -2.27
CA GLU A 161 -0.64 0.78 -2.73
C GLU A 161 -0.82 0.92 -4.24
N HIS A 162 -1.11 -0.19 -4.91
CA HIS A 162 -1.52 -0.24 -6.30
C HIS A 162 -2.85 -0.97 -6.45
N ILE A 163 -3.80 -0.34 -7.14
CA ILE A 163 -5.14 -0.88 -7.33
C ILE A 163 -5.08 -1.97 -8.41
N ILE A 164 -5.59 -3.15 -8.09
CA ILE A 164 -5.74 -4.25 -9.06
C ILE A 164 -6.94 -3.93 -9.96
N PRO A 165 -6.79 -3.97 -11.30
CA PRO A 165 -7.90 -3.77 -12.22
C PRO A 165 -9.05 -4.76 -11.93
N PRO A 166 -10.32 -4.32 -11.93
CA PRO A 166 -11.45 -5.20 -11.63
C PRO A 166 -11.54 -6.45 -12.51
N GLN A 167 -11.05 -6.38 -13.75
CA GLN A 167 -10.98 -7.54 -14.64
C GLN A 167 -9.99 -8.60 -14.14
N ALA A 168 -8.79 -8.20 -13.72
CA ALA A 168 -7.79 -9.11 -13.17
C ALA A 168 -8.26 -9.76 -11.85
N VAL A 169 -9.04 -9.03 -11.04
CA VAL A 169 -9.71 -9.59 -9.86
C VAL A 169 -10.70 -10.70 -10.24
N ARG A 170 -11.47 -10.51 -11.33
CA ARG A 170 -12.40 -11.54 -11.83
C ARG A 170 -11.67 -12.75 -12.41
N ASP A 171 -10.57 -12.51 -13.11
CA ASP A 171 -9.77 -13.56 -13.74
C ASP A 171 -8.92 -14.34 -12.73
N GLY A 172 -8.80 -13.83 -11.49
CA GLY A 172 -8.10 -14.49 -10.38
C GLY A 172 -6.57 -14.43 -10.48
N HIS A 173 -6.03 -13.69 -11.44
CA HIS A 173 -4.60 -13.52 -11.64
C HIS A 173 -4.30 -12.10 -12.11
N TYR A 174 -3.20 -11.54 -11.61
CA TYR A 174 -2.72 -10.23 -11.99
C TYR A 174 -1.20 -10.22 -12.03
N ALA A 175 -0.61 -9.73 -13.12
CA ALA A 175 0.84 -9.68 -13.28
C ALA A 175 1.26 -8.25 -13.63
N VAL A 176 2.30 -7.77 -12.94
CA VAL A 176 2.91 -6.46 -13.18
C VAL A 176 4.42 -6.57 -13.06
N VAL A 177 5.12 -5.66 -13.72
CA VAL A 177 6.55 -5.49 -13.57
C VAL A 177 6.78 -4.24 -12.74
N ILE A 178 7.64 -4.33 -11.73
CA ILE A 178 8.04 -3.20 -10.91
C ILE A 178 9.50 -2.90 -11.19
N GLU A 179 9.75 -1.75 -11.79
CA GLU A 179 11.10 -1.19 -11.92
C GLU A 179 11.42 -0.41 -10.65
N SER A 180 12.33 -0.92 -9.81
CA SER A 180 12.78 -0.24 -8.59
C SER A 180 14.23 0.21 -8.74
N SER A 181 14.47 1.49 -8.48
CA SER A 181 15.82 2.03 -8.39
C SER A 181 16.19 2.16 -6.91
N CYS A 182 17.32 1.60 -6.48
CA CYS A 182 17.82 1.74 -5.11
C CYS A 182 18.41 3.14 -4.88
N THR A 183 17.56 4.16 -5.00
CA THR A 183 17.84 5.57 -4.73
C THR A 183 17.06 5.96 -3.49
N ARG A 184 17.65 6.72 -2.58
CA ARG A 184 16.86 7.36 -1.53
C ARG A 184 16.38 8.70 -2.09
N LEU A 185 15.08 8.96 -2.04
CA LEU A 185 14.53 10.27 -2.36
C LEU A 185 15.22 11.31 -1.46
N LEU A 186 15.98 12.22 -2.08
CA LEU A 186 16.57 13.37 -1.36
C LEU A 186 15.41 14.27 -0.94
N ARG A 187 15.14 14.35 0.36
CA ARG A 187 14.26 15.36 0.96
C ARG A 187 15.04 16.62 1.27
#